data_AF-A0A840N338-F1
#
_entry.id   AF-A0A840N338-F1
#
_cell.length_a   1.000
_cell.length_b   1.000
_cell.length_c   1.000
_cell.angle_alpha   90.00
_cell.angle_beta   90.00
_cell.angle_gamma   90.00
#
_symmetry.space_group_name_H-M   'P 1'
#
loop_
_entity.id
_entity.type
_entity.pdbx_description
1 polymer ?
#
loop_
_entity_poly.entity_id
_entity_poly.type
_entity_poly.pdbx_seq_one_letter_code
_entity_poly.pdbx_strand_id
1 'polypeptide(L)'
;MSDNEMLKRISTWTPLVSGVALATLTVFNVGYFSKIGIHFLGVVDFSNVVYSFGLAFGVVGMLFLLIGFDTFDYVRKPIDFEKAFPFTLALKVIAAIVFLSFLLGLVFDWQYLRTDIYGAIASFFTAFCIGLHGYVRLRASGNLLPSDYILAFATALIALLFSGRAVAEGQIVYRLTYNVTTTDRSLNDVRLVRSSSMGFIIAEGRKILFIPASQVKQIESRTPAN
;
A
#
# COMPACT_ATOMS: atom_id res chain seq x y z
N MET A 1 29.07 -21.69 5.77
CA MET A 1 29.05 -20.44 4.98
C MET A 1 30.09 -19.53 5.60
N SER A 2 31.10 -19.10 4.86
CA SER A 2 32.18 -18.28 5.46
C SER A 2 31.72 -16.84 5.69
N ASP A 3 32.28 -16.13 6.68
CA ASP A 3 31.94 -14.73 6.96
C ASP A 3 32.12 -13.81 5.74
N ASN A 4 33.11 -14.13 4.88
CA ASN A 4 33.35 -13.44 3.61
C ASN A 4 32.25 -13.71 2.56
N GLU A 5 31.67 -14.91 2.51
CA GLU A 5 30.50 -15.19 1.65
C GLU A 5 29.24 -14.47 2.16
N MET A 6 29.07 -14.40 3.48
CA MET A 6 27.93 -13.70 4.09
C MET A 6 28.02 -12.19 3.82
N LEU A 7 29.17 -11.57 4.07
CA LEU A 7 29.42 -10.15 3.79
C LEU A 7 29.23 -9.81 2.32
N LYS A 8 29.72 -10.66 1.40
CA LYS A 8 29.55 -10.47 -0.05
C LYS A 8 28.09 -10.59 -0.50
N ARG A 9 27.31 -11.49 0.11
CA ARG A 9 25.86 -11.57 -0.14
C ARG A 9 25.15 -10.32 0.37
N ILE A 10 25.42 -9.89 1.60
CA ILE A 10 24.82 -8.69 2.18
C ILE A 10 25.15 -7.47 1.31
N SER A 11 26.41 -7.24 0.97
CA SER A 11 26.82 -6.09 0.16
C SER A 11 26.18 -6.07 -1.24
N THR A 12 25.86 -7.24 -1.80
CA THR A 12 25.23 -7.36 -3.12
C THR A 12 23.73 -7.10 -3.08
N TRP A 13 23.04 -7.62 -2.04
CA TRP A 13 21.58 -7.53 -1.94
C TRP A 13 21.10 -6.25 -1.25
N THR A 14 21.88 -5.69 -0.30
CA THR A 14 21.48 -4.49 0.45
C THR A 14 21.12 -3.31 -0.46
N PRO A 15 21.91 -2.92 -1.49
CA PRO A 15 21.54 -1.81 -2.36
C PRO A 15 20.23 -2.05 -3.11
N LEU A 16 19.99 -3.29 -3.54
CA LEU A 16 18.78 -3.68 -4.26
C LEU A 16 17.56 -3.64 -3.34
N VAL A 17 17.67 -4.18 -2.14
CA VAL A 17 16.61 -4.16 -1.12
C VAL A 17 16.31 -2.72 -0.70
N SER A 18 17.33 -1.90 -0.47
CA SER A 18 17.15 -0.48 -0.14
C SER A 18 16.49 0.31 -1.28
N GLY A 19 16.88 0.06 -2.53
CA GLY A 19 16.25 0.68 -3.69
C GLY A 19 14.78 0.31 -3.85
N VAL A 20 14.44 -0.97 -3.68
CA VAL A 20 13.05 -1.45 -3.70
C VAL A 20 12.25 -0.87 -2.54
N ALA A 21 12.82 -0.85 -1.33
CA ALA A 21 12.16 -0.26 -0.16
C ALA A 21 11.86 1.23 -0.37
N LEU A 22 12.83 1.98 -0.92
CA LEU A 22 12.66 3.40 -1.23
C LEU A 22 11.59 3.61 -2.30
N ALA A 23 11.63 2.86 -3.41
CA ALA A 23 10.63 2.96 -4.47
C ALA A 23 9.22 2.66 -3.94
N THR A 24 9.12 1.64 -3.08
CA THR A 24 7.85 1.20 -2.50
C THR A 24 7.30 2.26 -1.55
N LEU A 25 8.16 2.81 -0.68
CA LEU A 25 7.82 3.90 0.22
C LEU A 25 7.39 5.16 -0.55
N THR A 26 8.09 5.51 -1.61
CA THR A 26 7.77 6.68 -2.44
C THR A 26 6.40 6.54 -3.09
N VAL A 27 6.12 5.42 -3.75
CA VAL A 27 4.83 5.22 -4.46
C VAL A 27 3.67 5.16 -3.47
N PHE A 28 3.86 4.52 -2.31
CA PHE A 28 2.88 4.52 -1.24
C PHE A 28 2.58 5.95 -0.75
N ASN A 29 3.61 6.78 -0.55
CA ASN A 29 3.43 8.17 -0.12
C ASN A 29 2.72 9.02 -1.17
N VAL A 30 3.06 8.86 -2.45
CA VAL A 30 2.34 9.52 -3.54
C VAL A 30 0.86 9.15 -3.48
N GLY A 31 0.54 7.87 -3.27
CA GLY A 31 -0.83 7.41 -3.08
C GLY A 31 -1.50 8.08 -1.89
N TYR A 32 -0.90 8.01 -0.70
CA TYR A 32 -1.42 8.57 0.53
C TYR A 32 -1.70 10.09 0.42
N PHE A 33 -0.71 10.86 -0.04
CA PHE A 33 -0.84 12.31 -0.18
C PHE A 33 -1.66 12.75 -1.39
N SER A 34 -1.94 11.87 -2.36
CA SER A 34 -2.91 12.18 -3.42
C SER A 34 -4.33 12.37 -2.88
N LYS A 35 -4.64 11.78 -1.71
CA LYS A 35 -5.94 11.93 -1.04
C LYS A 35 -5.94 13.04 0.01
N ILE A 36 -4.83 13.18 0.75
CA ILE A 36 -4.71 14.16 1.84
C ILE A 36 -4.33 15.55 1.32
N GLY A 37 -3.55 15.63 0.25
CA GLY A 37 -3.02 16.87 -0.32
C GLY A 37 -1.51 16.79 -0.45
N ILE A 38 -0.99 16.88 -1.68
CA ILE A 38 0.46 16.74 -1.95
C ILE A 38 1.30 17.87 -1.33
N HIS A 39 0.69 19.02 -1.09
CA HIS A 39 1.31 20.17 -0.43
C HIS A 39 1.66 19.89 1.04
N PHE A 40 1.08 18.86 1.67
CA PHE A 40 1.44 18.45 3.03
C PHE A 40 2.65 17.50 3.08
N LEU A 41 3.18 17.05 1.93
CA LEU A 41 4.32 16.15 1.89
C LEU A 41 5.56 16.74 2.58
N GLY A 42 5.77 18.05 2.47
CA GLY A 42 6.90 18.76 3.11
C GLY A 42 6.68 19.13 4.58
N VAL A 43 5.47 18.95 5.11
CA VAL A 43 5.10 19.35 6.49
C VAL A 43 5.16 18.16 7.47
N VAL A 44 5.32 16.95 6.92
CA VAL A 44 5.27 15.71 7.67
C VAL A 44 6.66 15.18 7.97
N ASP A 45 6.89 14.80 9.23
CA ASP A 45 8.06 14.05 9.63
C ASP A 45 8.08 12.65 8.99
N PHE A 46 9.19 12.30 8.33
CA PHE A 46 9.38 11.02 7.65
C PHE A 46 9.13 9.80 8.57
N SER A 47 9.35 9.93 9.87
CA SER A 47 9.05 8.90 10.88
C SER A 47 7.58 8.47 10.86
N ASN A 48 6.64 9.42 10.77
CA ASN A 48 5.20 9.12 10.74
C ASN A 48 4.74 8.50 9.42
N VAL A 49 5.54 8.62 8.36
CA VAL A 49 5.36 7.96 7.06
C VAL A 49 5.82 6.51 7.09
N VAL A 50 6.98 6.27 7.70
CA VAL A 50 7.57 4.94 7.82
C VAL A 50 6.69 4.02 8.69
N TYR A 51 5.99 4.53 9.71
CA TYR A 51 5.07 3.71 10.52
C TYR A 51 3.88 3.16 9.74
N SER A 52 3.17 4.00 8.98
CA SER A 52 2.02 3.54 8.16
C SER A 52 2.45 2.55 7.09
N PHE A 53 3.61 2.79 6.49
CA PHE A 53 4.22 1.88 5.53
C PHE A 53 4.63 0.55 6.20
N GLY A 54 5.34 0.63 7.34
CA GLY A 54 5.79 -0.52 8.11
C GLY A 54 4.64 -1.38 8.64
N LEU A 55 3.50 -0.78 8.99
CA LEU A 55 2.28 -1.54 9.33
C LEU A 55 1.69 -2.26 8.13
N ALA A 56 1.56 -1.58 6.99
CA ALA A 56 0.98 -2.16 5.77
C ALA A 56 1.85 -3.30 5.20
N PHE A 57 3.17 -3.12 5.13
CA PHE A 57 4.09 -4.09 4.52
C PHE A 57 4.75 -5.02 5.53
N GLY A 58 4.84 -4.65 6.81
CA GLY A 58 5.40 -5.51 7.86
C GLY A 58 4.51 -6.72 8.15
N VAL A 59 3.18 -6.56 8.15
CA VAL A 59 2.25 -7.69 8.30
C VAL A 59 2.33 -8.62 7.09
N VAL A 60 2.35 -8.07 5.87
CA VAL A 60 2.46 -8.87 4.64
C VAL A 60 3.82 -9.58 4.56
N GLY A 61 4.91 -8.88 4.90
CA GLY A 61 6.26 -9.44 4.95
C GLY A 61 6.39 -10.53 6.00
N MET A 62 5.80 -10.35 7.19
CA MET A 62 5.78 -11.36 8.24
C MET A 62 4.97 -12.59 7.82
N LEU A 63 3.81 -12.43 7.17
CA LEU A 63 3.04 -13.54 6.61
C LEU A 63 3.82 -14.31 5.54
N PHE A 64 4.56 -13.61 4.66
CA PHE A 64 5.43 -14.24 3.67
C PHE A 64 6.58 -15.03 4.31
N LEU A 65 7.17 -14.50 5.40
CA LEU A 65 8.23 -15.19 6.14
C LEU A 65 7.68 -16.39 6.94
N LEU A 66 6.48 -16.28 7.51
CA LEU A 66 5.81 -17.33 8.30
C LEU A 66 5.24 -18.47 7.43
N ILE A 67 4.72 -18.16 6.25
CA ILE A 67 4.30 -19.17 5.27
C ILE A 67 5.51 -19.93 4.70
N GLY A 68 6.71 -19.37 4.87
CA GLY A 68 7.95 -20.12 4.81
C GLY A 68 8.46 -20.34 3.38
N PHE A 69 9.76 -20.07 3.23
CA PHE A 69 10.57 -20.53 2.10
C PHE A 69 10.54 -22.06 1.92
N ASP A 70 10.07 -22.83 2.91
CA ASP A 70 9.88 -24.28 2.80
C ASP A 70 8.75 -24.70 1.84
N THR A 71 7.82 -23.79 1.52
CA THR A 71 6.84 -24.04 0.46
C THR A 71 7.51 -24.13 -0.92
N PHE A 72 8.72 -23.59 -1.11
CA PHE A 72 9.44 -23.70 -2.39
C PHE A 72 9.90 -25.13 -2.71
N ASP A 73 10.06 -26.01 -1.72
CA ASP A 73 10.50 -27.39 -1.96
C ASP A 73 9.38 -28.29 -2.51
N TYR A 74 8.12 -28.03 -2.18
CA TYR A 74 6.96 -28.73 -2.76
C TYR A 74 6.69 -28.36 -4.23
N VAL A 75 7.29 -27.27 -4.74
CA VAL A 75 7.03 -26.72 -6.08
C VAL A 75 8.19 -27.00 -7.06
N ARG A 76 9.18 -27.82 -6.66
CA ARG A 76 10.33 -28.21 -7.49
C ARG A 76 10.02 -29.13 -8.68
N LYS A 77 8.79 -29.64 -8.81
CA LYS A 77 8.40 -30.44 -9.98
C LYS A 77 8.26 -29.56 -11.23
N PRO A 78 8.77 -29.98 -12.41
CA PRO A 78 8.52 -29.27 -13.65
C PRO A 78 7.03 -29.25 -13.94
N ILE A 79 6.50 -28.07 -14.30
CA ILE A 79 5.10 -27.89 -14.64
C ILE A 79 4.95 -28.11 -16.14
N ASP A 80 4.04 -29.01 -16.51
CA ASP A 80 3.66 -29.26 -17.90
C ASP A 80 2.93 -28.03 -18.46
N PHE A 81 3.61 -27.25 -19.32
CA PHE A 81 3.13 -25.94 -19.77
C PHE A 81 1.78 -26.02 -20.49
N GLU A 82 1.58 -27.06 -21.30
CA GLU A 82 0.35 -27.24 -22.08
C GLU A 82 -0.88 -27.41 -21.18
N LYS A 83 -0.71 -28.05 -20.01
CA LYS A 83 -1.79 -28.20 -19.02
C LYS A 83 -1.98 -26.97 -18.15
N ALA A 84 -0.90 -26.21 -17.91
CA ALA A 84 -0.93 -25.01 -17.08
C ALA A 84 -1.36 -23.74 -17.84
N PHE A 85 -1.21 -23.72 -19.16
CA PHE A 85 -1.57 -22.59 -20.01
C PHE A 85 -3.02 -22.09 -19.81
N PRO A 86 -4.07 -22.94 -19.90
CA PRO A 86 -5.45 -22.49 -19.69
C PRO A 86 -5.69 -21.93 -18.27
N PHE A 87 -5.05 -22.52 -17.25
CA PHE A 87 -5.13 -22.02 -15.86
C PHE A 87 -4.48 -20.64 -15.71
N THR A 88 -3.30 -20.44 -16.31
CA THR A 88 -2.60 -19.14 -16.25
C THR A 88 -3.30 -18.04 -17.05
N LEU A 89 -3.95 -18.39 -18.17
CA LEU A 89 -4.78 -17.47 -18.94
C LEU A 89 -6.04 -17.08 -18.13
N ALA A 90 -6.70 -18.05 -17.49
CA ALA A 90 -7.84 -17.79 -16.62
C ALA A 90 -7.49 -16.82 -15.48
N LEU A 91 -6.32 -16.99 -14.83
CA LEU A 91 -5.84 -16.05 -13.80
C LEU A 91 -5.68 -14.62 -14.33
N LYS A 92 -5.13 -14.44 -15.54
CA LYS A 92 -5.02 -13.11 -16.17
C LYS A 92 -6.39 -12.51 -16.46
N VAL A 93 -7.33 -13.31 -16.96
CA VAL A 93 -8.70 -12.85 -17.26
C VAL A 93 -9.44 -12.48 -15.98
N ILE A 94 -9.36 -13.29 -14.92
CA ILE A 94 -9.98 -12.97 -13.63
C ILE A 94 -9.36 -11.70 -13.04
N ALA A 95 -8.04 -11.56 -13.08
CA ALA A 95 -7.35 -10.36 -12.62
C ALA A 95 -7.77 -9.11 -13.41
N ALA A 96 -7.96 -9.24 -14.72
CA ALA A 96 -8.44 -8.16 -15.57
C ALA A 96 -9.89 -7.80 -15.27
N ILE A 97 -10.77 -8.79 -15.05
CA ILE A 97 -12.18 -8.57 -14.67
C ILE A 97 -12.25 -7.85 -13.34
N VAL A 98 -11.56 -8.33 -12.30
CA VAL A 98 -11.54 -7.70 -10.97
C VAL A 98 -11.05 -6.25 -11.05
N PHE A 99 -9.98 -6.01 -11.81
CA PHE A 99 -9.45 -4.67 -11.99
C PHE A 99 -10.39 -3.77 -12.80
N LEU A 100 -11.01 -4.29 -13.87
CA LEU A 100 -11.96 -3.55 -14.69
C LEU A 100 -13.25 -3.24 -13.92
N SER A 101 -13.75 -4.17 -13.11
CA SER A 101 -14.88 -3.93 -12.21
C SER A 101 -14.58 -2.82 -11.22
N PHE A 102 -13.35 -2.77 -10.70
CA PHE A 102 -12.90 -1.64 -9.88
C PHE A 102 -12.87 -0.32 -10.67
N LEU A 103 -12.30 -0.31 -11.89
CA LEU A 103 -12.28 0.89 -12.74
C LEU A 103 -13.67 1.40 -13.10
N LEU A 104 -14.61 0.50 -13.40
CA LEU A 104 -16.01 0.86 -13.61
C LEU A 104 -16.63 1.46 -12.33
N GLY A 105 -16.31 0.89 -11.17
CA GLY A 105 -16.70 1.43 -9.86
C GLY A 105 -16.20 2.86 -9.60
N LEU A 106 -15.09 3.29 -10.21
CA LEU A 106 -14.61 4.67 -10.14
C LEU A 106 -15.44 5.64 -11.00
N VAL A 107 -15.96 5.18 -12.15
CA VAL A 107 -16.69 6.02 -13.12
C VAL A 107 -18.13 6.27 -12.68
N PHE A 108 -18.78 5.29 -12.06
CA PHE A 108 -20.19 5.39 -11.69
C PHE A 108 -20.45 6.04 -10.33
N ASP A 109 -19.43 6.68 -9.73
CA ASP A 109 -19.47 7.38 -8.44
C ASP A 109 -20.39 6.70 -7.42
N TRP A 110 -20.17 5.40 -7.20
CA TRP A 110 -20.91 4.68 -6.17
C TRP A 110 -20.47 5.23 -4.82
N GLN A 111 -21.18 6.25 -4.34
CA GLN A 111 -20.92 6.98 -3.09
C GLN A 111 -20.89 6.08 -1.84
N TYR A 112 -21.31 4.81 -1.98
CA TYR A 112 -21.30 3.78 -0.94
C TYR A 112 -20.09 2.83 -0.99
N LEU A 113 -19.36 2.78 -2.10
CA LEU A 113 -18.18 1.93 -2.24
C LEU A 113 -16.94 2.70 -1.79
N ARG A 114 -16.25 2.16 -0.79
CA ARG A 114 -14.94 2.62 -0.29
C ARG A 114 -13.87 2.39 -1.37
N THR A 115 -13.91 3.21 -2.42
CA THR A 115 -13.23 2.96 -3.70
C THR A 115 -11.73 2.77 -3.52
N ASP A 116 -11.08 3.48 -2.59
CA ASP A 116 -9.63 3.34 -2.41
C ASP A 116 -9.27 2.00 -1.72
N ILE A 117 -10.07 1.52 -0.76
CA ILE A 117 -9.89 0.19 -0.14
C ILE A 117 -10.13 -0.94 -1.14
N TYR A 118 -11.23 -0.91 -1.88
CA TYR A 118 -11.51 -1.92 -2.90
C TYR A 118 -10.47 -1.89 -4.03
N GLY A 119 -10.00 -0.70 -4.41
CA GLY A 119 -8.90 -0.53 -5.35
C GLY A 119 -7.61 -1.19 -4.85
N ALA A 120 -7.28 -1.06 -3.56
CA ALA A 120 -6.12 -1.72 -2.97
C ALA A 120 -6.27 -3.26 -3.01
N ILE A 121 -7.44 -3.80 -2.62
CA ILE A 121 -7.70 -5.24 -2.66
C ILE A 121 -7.62 -5.77 -4.10
N ALA A 122 -8.28 -5.11 -5.04
CA ALA A 122 -8.31 -5.50 -6.45
C ALA A 122 -6.89 -5.50 -7.04
N SER A 123 -6.12 -4.44 -6.80
CA SER A 123 -4.76 -4.32 -7.33
C SER A 123 -3.78 -5.32 -6.70
N PHE A 124 -3.87 -5.61 -5.40
CA PHE A 124 -3.09 -6.70 -4.78
C PHE A 124 -3.44 -8.07 -5.35
N PHE A 125 -4.73 -8.34 -5.54
CA PHE A 125 -5.18 -9.59 -6.14
C PHE A 125 -4.68 -9.73 -7.58
N THR A 126 -4.77 -8.66 -8.38
CA THR A 126 -4.23 -8.64 -9.74
C THR A 126 -2.71 -8.85 -9.76
N ALA A 127 -1.96 -8.17 -8.88
CA ALA A 127 -0.51 -8.36 -8.74
C ALA A 127 -0.15 -9.81 -8.36
N PHE A 128 -0.91 -10.41 -7.45
CA PHE A 128 -0.75 -11.83 -7.08
C PHE A 128 -0.99 -12.76 -8.27
N CYS A 129 -2.08 -12.59 -9.01
CA CYS A 129 -2.38 -13.41 -10.19
C CYS A 129 -1.30 -13.28 -11.28
N ILE A 130 -0.79 -12.08 -11.52
CA ILE A 130 0.29 -11.83 -12.50
C ILE A 130 1.61 -12.45 -12.03
N GLY A 131 1.94 -12.32 -10.74
CA GLY A 131 3.11 -12.96 -10.14
C GLY A 131 3.05 -14.48 -10.26
N LEU A 132 1.88 -15.06 -9.98
CA LEU A 132 1.64 -16.50 -10.13
C LEU A 132 1.73 -16.95 -11.59
N HIS A 133 1.19 -16.18 -12.54
CA HIS A 133 1.35 -16.44 -13.96
C HIS A 133 2.84 -16.42 -14.37
N GLY A 134 3.59 -15.38 -13.99
CA GLY A 134 5.01 -15.27 -14.29
C GLY A 134 5.80 -16.44 -13.71
N TYR A 135 5.50 -16.82 -12.46
CA TYR A 135 6.09 -17.99 -11.82
C TYR A 135 5.84 -19.28 -12.61
N VAL A 136 4.59 -19.56 -12.98
CA VAL A 136 4.24 -20.78 -13.74
C VAL A 136 4.96 -20.78 -15.10
N ARG A 137 5.00 -19.64 -15.79
CA ARG A 137 5.70 -19.52 -17.08
C ARG A 137 7.19 -19.79 -16.94
N LEU A 138 7.85 -19.16 -15.99
CA LEU A 138 9.28 -19.37 -15.73
C LEU A 138 9.58 -20.86 -15.49
N ARG A 139 8.71 -21.54 -14.72
CA ARG A 139 8.87 -22.97 -14.40
C ARG A 139 8.62 -23.90 -15.58
N ALA A 140 7.78 -23.49 -16.52
CA ALA A 140 7.33 -24.35 -17.59
C ALA A 140 8.12 -24.13 -18.90
N SER A 141 8.49 -22.89 -19.23
CA SER A 141 9.26 -22.54 -20.42
C SER A 141 10.72 -22.17 -20.14
N GLY A 142 11.14 -22.07 -18.87
CA GLY A 142 12.48 -21.62 -18.48
C GLY A 142 12.77 -20.13 -18.74
N ASN A 143 11.88 -19.46 -19.47
CA ASN A 143 12.00 -18.08 -19.92
C ASN A 143 10.79 -17.24 -19.51
N LEU A 144 11.05 -16.01 -19.06
CA LEU A 144 10.07 -14.96 -18.85
C LEU A 144 10.12 -13.96 -20.01
N LEU A 145 8.97 -13.50 -20.49
CA LEU A 145 8.96 -12.41 -21.48
C LEU A 145 9.20 -11.07 -20.77
N PRO A 146 9.81 -10.09 -21.45
CA PRO A 146 9.91 -8.72 -20.95
C PRO A 146 8.57 -8.13 -20.48
N SER A 147 7.48 -8.47 -21.17
CA SER A 147 6.13 -8.05 -20.81
C SER A 147 5.65 -8.58 -19.45
N ASP A 148 6.10 -9.76 -19.03
CA ASP A 148 5.72 -10.32 -17.72
C ASP A 148 6.38 -9.51 -16.59
N TYR A 149 7.64 -9.08 -16.77
CA TYR A 149 8.34 -8.22 -15.80
C TYR A 149 7.70 -6.83 -15.72
N ILE A 150 7.39 -6.21 -16.86
CA ILE A 150 6.76 -4.89 -16.91
C ILE A 150 5.38 -4.94 -16.25
N LEU A 151 4.59 -5.97 -16.54
CA LEU A 151 3.25 -6.12 -15.99
C LEU A 151 3.28 -6.38 -14.47
N ALA A 152 4.20 -7.22 -13.99
CA ALA A 152 4.38 -7.47 -12.56
C ALA A 152 4.82 -6.20 -11.82
N PHE A 153 5.77 -5.45 -12.40
CA PHE A 153 6.25 -4.19 -11.83
C PHE A 153 5.15 -3.13 -11.80
N ALA A 154 4.45 -2.92 -12.91
CA ALA A 154 3.38 -1.93 -13.00
C ALA A 154 2.23 -2.23 -12.03
N THR A 155 1.81 -3.50 -11.92
CA THR A 155 0.72 -3.87 -11.00
C THR A 155 1.13 -3.82 -9.54
N ALA A 156 2.39 -4.13 -9.22
CA ALA A 156 2.94 -3.86 -7.90
C ALA A 156 2.87 -2.36 -7.56
N LEU A 157 3.34 -1.47 -8.44
CA LEU A 157 3.27 -0.02 -8.20
C LEU A 157 1.83 0.48 -8.02
N ILE A 158 0.89 -0.02 -8.83
CA ILE A 158 -0.53 0.34 -8.70
C ILE A 158 -1.07 -0.12 -7.34
N ALA A 159 -0.74 -1.34 -6.91
CA ALA A 159 -1.15 -1.84 -5.59
C ALA A 159 -0.61 -0.98 -4.44
N LEU A 160 0.64 -0.54 -4.54
CA LEU A 160 1.25 0.35 -3.56
C LEU A 160 0.57 1.72 -3.51
N LEU A 161 0.25 2.28 -4.69
CA LEU A 161 -0.45 3.55 -4.82
C LEU A 161 -1.82 3.48 -4.15
N PHE A 162 -2.62 2.46 -4.46
CA PHE A 162 -3.95 2.28 -3.87
C PHE A 162 -3.89 1.93 -2.38
N SER A 163 -2.86 1.22 -1.93
CA SER A 163 -2.62 0.99 -0.50
C SER A 163 -2.43 2.30 0.26
N GLY A 164 -1.63 3.21 -0.28
CA GLY A 164 -1.45 4.55 0.31
C GLY A 164 -2.77 5.30 0.41
N ARG A 165 -3.57 5.28 -0.67
CA ARG A 165 -4.89 5.91 -0.71
C ARG A 165 -5.88 5.28 0.28
N ALA A 166 -5.90 3.96 0.39
CA ALA A 166 -6.74 3.21 1.32
C ALA A 166 -6.41 3.56 2.78
N VAL A 167 -5.13 3.67 3.13
CA VAL A 167 -4.70 4.10 4.47
C VAL A 167 -5.14 5.54 4.76
N ALA A 168 -5.00 6.44 3.79
CA ALA A 168 -5.47 7.82 3.93
C ALA A 168 -7.00 7.88 4.12
N GLU A 169 -7.77 7.15 3.31
CA GLU A 169 -9.22 7.03 3.47
C GLU A 169 -9.57 6.50 4.87
N GLY A 170 -8.86 5.47 5.33
CA GLY A 170 -9.09 4.91 6.66
C GLY A 170 -8.86 5.91 7.79
N GLN A 171 -7.85 6.78 7.67
CA GLN A 171 -7.57 7.83 8.65
C GLN A 171 -8.57 8.99 8.58
N ILE A 172 -9.09 9.31 7.40
CA ILE A 172 -10.07 10.38 7.19
C ILE A 172 -11.46 9.96 7.64
N VAL A 173 -11.81 8.67 7.58
CA VAL A 173 -13.18 8.19 7.81
C VAL A 173 -13.33 7.43 9.13
N TYR A 174 -12.37 6.58 9.52
CA TYR A 174 -12.55 5.62 10.62
C TYR A 174 -11.74 5.94 11.89
N ARG A 175 -10.91 6.98 11.89
CA ARG A 175 -10.26 7.41 13.14
C ARG A 175 -11.25 8.04 14.11
N LEU A 176 -10.89 7.93 15.40
CA LEU A 176 -11.54 8.64 16.50
C LEU A 176 -11.62 10.14 16.19
N THR A 177 -12.74 10.75 16.58
CA THR A 177 -12.95 12.19 16.48
C THR A 177 -12.48 12.88 17.77
N TYR A 178 -12.03 14.11 17.59
CA TYR A 178 -11.46 14.96 18.63
C TYR A 178 -12.11 16.34 18.53
N ASN A 179 -12.15 17.03 19.66
CA ASN A 179 -12.37 18.48 19.69
C ASN A 179 -11.00 19.14 19.80
N VAL A 180 -10.71 20.08 18.90
CA VAL A 180 -9.44 20.79 18.84
C VAL A 180 -9.72 22.28 19.03
N THR A 181 -9.22 22.84 20.12
CA THR A 181 -9.30 24.27 20.38
C THR A 181 -8.03 24.94 19.88
N THR A 182 -8.16 25.83 18.89
CA THR A 182 -7.06 26.66 18.40
C THR A 182 -7.07 28.04 19.06
N THR A 183 -6.08 28.87 18.75
CA THR A 183 -6.02 30.26 19.21
C THR A 183 -7.27 31.05 18.85
N ASP A 184 -7.81 30.78 17.66
CA ASP A 184 -8.81 31.62 17.00
C ASP A 184 -10.21 31.00 16.99
N ARG A 185 -10.31 29.66 17.06
CA ARG A 185 -11.60 28.94 16.99
C ARG A 185 -11.53 27.56 17.64
N SER A 186 -12.70 27.01 17.98
CA SER A 186 -12.82 25.59 18.33
C SER A 186 -13.33 24.80 17.14
N LEU A 187 -12.68 23.67 16.84
CA LEU A 187 -13.07 22.72 15.82
C LEU A 187 -13.59 21.46 16.50
N ASN A 188 -14.84 21.11 16.24
CA ASN A 188 -15.48 19.95 16.83
C ASN A 188 -15.57 18.83 15.78
N ASP A 189 -15.56 17.57 16.23
CA ASP A 189 -15.68 16.39 15.37
C ASP A 189 -14.62 16.28 14.27
N VAL A 190 -13.40 16.70 14.58
CA VAL A 190 -12.26 16.58 13.66
C VAL A 190 -11.50 15.29 13.90
N ARG A 191 -11.03 14.65 12.83
CA ARG A 191 -10.16 13.47 12.93
C ARG A 191 -8.72 13.90 12.78
N LEU A 192 -7.89 13.50 13.73
CA LEU A 192 -6.45 13.71 13.62
C LEU A 192 -5.89 12.70 12.62
N VAL A 193 -5.61 13.15 11.39
CA VAL A 193 -5.03 12.31 10.34
C VAL A 193 -3.55 12.09 10.63
N ARG A 194 -2.83 13.15 11.00
CA ARG A 194 -1.41 13.07 11.33
C ARG A 194 -0.98 14.16 12.30
N SER A 195 0.05 13.86 13.08
CA SER A 195 0.84 14.85 13.82
C SER A 195 2.22 14.99 13.19
N SER A 196 2.83 16.16 13.34
CA SER A 196 4.25 16.42 13.12
C SER A 196 4.72 17.45 14.14
N SER A 197 6.02 17.62 14.25
CA SER A 197 6.62 18.71 15.04
C SER A 197 6.12 20.11 14.65
N MET A 198 5.72 20.29 13.39
CA MET A 198 5.21 21.56 12.87
C MET A 198 3.72 21.78 13.15
N GLY A 199 2.95 20.72 13.42
CA GLY A 199 1.51 20.83 13.64
C GLY A 199 0.74 19.54 13.38
N PHE A 200 -0.57 19.68 13.14
CA PHE A 200 -1.48 18.56 12.95
C PHE A 200 -2.20 18.68 11.62
N ILE A 201 -2.25 17.57 10.88
CA ILE A 201 -3.15 17.42 9.75
C ILE A 201 -4.44 16.82 10.29
N ILE A 202 -5.54 17.54 10.10
CA ILE A 202 -6.86 17.14 10.55
C ILE A 202 -7.81 16.98 9.37
N ALA A 203 -8.82 16.13 9.54
CA ALA A 203 -9.95 16.01 8.63
C ALA A 203 -11.22 16.51 9.33
N GLU A 204 -11.83 17.55 8.79
CA GLU A 204 -13.14 18.07 9.17
C GLU A 204 -14.15 17.67 8.08
N GLY A 205 -14.87 16.57 8.31
CA GLY A 205 -15.70 15.94 7.27
C GLY A 205 -14.85 15.44 6.09
N ARG A 206 -14.98 16.10 4.92
CA ARG A 206 -14.17 15.83 3.71
C ARG A 206 -13.04 16.84 3.48
N LYS A 207 -12.92 17.87 4.32
CA LYS A 207 -11.88 18.89 4.18
C LYS A 207 -10.66 18.48 5.00
N ILE A 208 -9.49 18.58 4.38
CA ILE A 208 -8.20 18.38 5.05
C ILE A 208 -7.61 19.76 5.37
N LEU A 209 -7.22 19.94 6.63
CA LEU A 209 -6.66 21.19 7.13
C LEU A 209 -5.37 20.90 7.87
N PHE A 210 -4.42 21.83 7.82
CA PHE A 210 -3.25 21.82 8.67
C PHE A 210 -3.37 22.89 9.74
N ILE A 211 -3.11 22.51 10.99
CA ILE A 211 -3.08 23.42 12.13
C ILE A 211 -1.64 23.46 12.64
N PRO A 212 -0.95 24.60 12.55
CA PRO A 212 0.37 24.79 13.15
C PRO A 212 0.36 24.48 14.64
N ALA A 213 1.42 23.87 15.15
CA ALA A 213 1.53 23.51 16.57
C ALA A 213 1.36 24.73 17.49
N SER A 214 1.86 25.91 17.08
CA SER A 214 1.72 27.16 17.82
C SER A 214 0.27 27.65 17.98
N GLN A 215 -0.64 27.19 17.13
CA GLN A 215 -2.05 27.57 17.18
C GLN A 215 -2.88 26.60 18.01
N VAL A 216 -2.37 25.43 18.40
CA VAL A 216 -3.12 24.44 19.17
C VAL A 216 -3.05 24.77 20.64
N LYS A 217 -4.21 25.05 21.26
CA LYS A 217 -4.34 25.24 22.70
C LYS A 217 -4.66 23.94 23.41
N GLN A 218 -5.58 23.15 22.85
CA GLN A 218 -6.05 21.92 23.48
C GLN A 218 -6.59 20.91 22.45
N ILE A 219 -6.40 19.63 22.74
CA ILE A 219 -6.98 18.51 22.00
C ILE A 219 -7.64 17.58 23.01
N GLU A 220 -8.94 17.35 22.87
CA GLU A 220 -9.71 16.44 23.71
C GLU A 220 -10.30 15.31 22.87
N SER A 221 -10.09 14.06 23.30
CA SER A 221 -10.75 12.91 22.69
C SER A 221 -12.23 12.97 22.99
N ARG A 222 -13.08 12.85 21.97
CA ARG A 222 -14.51 12.71 22.20
C ARG A 222 -14.77 11.27 22.62
N THR A 223 -15.03 11.04 23.90
CA THR A 223 -15.59 9.76 24.35
C THR A 223 -16.94 9.60 23.66
N PRO A 224 -17.20 8.51 22.91
CA PRO A 224 -18.52 8.31 22.33
C PRO A 224 -19.55 8.37 23.46
N ALA A 225 -20.59 9.18 23.28
CA ALA A 225 -21.73 9.16 24.19
C ALA A 225 -22.32 7.75 24.12
N ASN A 226 -22.33 7.04 25.24
CA ASN A 226 -22.96 5.74 25.39
C ASN A 226 -24.45 5.80 25.01
#